data_AF-A0A1W1D9A7-F1
#
_entry.id   AF-A0A1W1D9A7-F1
#
_cell.length_a   1.000
_cell.length_b   1.000
_cell.length_c   1.000
_cell.angle_alpha   90.00
_cell.angle_beta   90.00
_cell.angle_gamma   90.00
#
_symmetry.space_group_name_H-M   'P 1'
#
loop_
_entity.id
_entity.type
_entity.pdbx_description
1 polymer ?
#
loop_
_entity_poly.entity_id
_entity_poly.type
_entity_poly.pdbx_seq_one_letter_code
_entity_poly.pdbx_strand_id
1 'polypeptide(L)'
;MNIEFTESEITTIQKNLDNRWRKEKKQVQLADIEITKEGEENPTLFPAAVWEDPNSTFIIIKLGDFQYKSFFYYLTDKRFDTGQDEYNDLHECTDKLLKAQADFVLTKNTKGLNVQIHKGTGI
;
A
#
# COMPACT_ATOMS: atom_id res chain seq x y z
N MET A 1 -5.53 5.63 -23.19
CA MET A 1 -6.73 4.87 -22.77
C MET A 1 -7.05 5.33 -21.36
N ASN A 2 -8.28 5.79 -21.10
CA ASN A 2 -8.71 6.16 -19.75
C ASN A 2 -9.11 4.87 -19.04
N ILE A 3 -8.24 4.37 -18.18
CA ILE A 3 -8.49 3.16 -17.39
C ILE A 3 -9.08 3.64 -16.06
N GLU A 4 -10.08 2.95 -15.55
CA GLU A 4 -10.77 3.30 -14.29
C GLU A 4 -10.88 2.06 -13.40
N PHE A 5 -11.05 2.27 -12.10
CA PHE A 5 -11.43 1.19 -11.20
C PHE A 5 -12.91 0.83 -11.40
N THR A 6 -13.16 -0.47 -11.52
CA THR A 6 -14.49 -1.05 -11.51
C THR A 6 -15.03 -1.15 -10.08
N GLU A 7 -16.36 -1.24 -9.94
CA GLU A 7 -17.00 -1.41 -8.63
C GLU A 7 -16.52 -2.67 -7.89
N SER A 8 -16.25 -3.76 -8.62
CA SER A 8 -15.75 -5.02 -8.05
C SER A 8 -14.32 -4.87 -7.51
N GLU A 9 -13.47 -4.13 -8.20
CA GLU A 9 -12.11 -3.81 -7.74
C GLU A 9 -12.15 -2.95 -6.47
N ILE A 10 -12.96 -1.88 -6.45
CA ILE A 10 -13.13 -1.02 -5.27
C ILE A 10 -13.66 -1.83 -4.08
N THR A 11 -14.67 -2.67 -4.31
CA THR A 11 -15.22 -3.57 -3.30
C THR A 11 -14.16 -4.52 -2.75
N THR A 12 -13.25 -5.01 -3.60
CA THR A 12 -12.15 -5.88 -3.18
C THR A 12 -11.17 -5.15 -2.26
N ILE A 13 -10.79 -3.91 -2.60
CA ILE A 13 -9.95 -3.07 -1.74
C ILE A 13 -10.67 -2.81 -0.41
N GLN A 14 -11.93 -2.37 -0.44
CA GLN A 14 -12.69 -2.05 0.76
C GLN A 14 -12.85 -3.27 1.70
N LYS A 15 -13.07 -4.47 1.16
CA LYS A 15 -13.12 -5.71 1.97
C LYS A 15 -11.80 -5.99 2.68
N ASN A 16 -10.66 -5.75 2.03
CA ASN A 16 -9.35 -5.89 2.68
C ASN A 16 -9.17 -4.88 3.82
N LEU A 17 -9.56 -3.63 3.61
CA LEU A 17 -9.54 -2.58 4.63
C LEU A 17 -10.44 -2.94 5.82
N ASP A 18 -11.68 -3.37 5.57
CA ASP A 18 -12.64 -3.76 6.61
C ASP A 18 -12.12 -4.94 7.45
N ASN A 19 -11.43 -5.90 6.82
CA ASN A 19 -10.80 -7.02 7.52
C ASN A 19 -9.67 -6.57 8.45
N ARG A 20 -8.88 -5.58 8.01
CA ARG A 20 -7.74 -5.03 8.76
C ARG A 20 -8.18 -4.09 9.89
N TRP A 21 -9.09 -3.16 9.60
CA TRP A 21 -9.56 -2.12 10.51
C TRP A 21 -11.03 -2.32 10.90
N ARG A 22 -11.32 -3.42 11.60
CA ARG A 22 -12.70 -3.79 12.00
C ARG A 22 -13.42 -2.74 12.85
N LYS A 23 -12.67 -1.93 13.61
CA LYS A 23 -13.20 -0.93 14.55
C LYS A 23 -13.24 0.48 13.98
N GLU A 24 -12.25 0.85 13.18
CA GLU A 24 -12.10 2.18 12.58
C GLU A 24 -12.03 2.05 11.06
N LYS A 25 -13.20 1.84 10.45
CA LYS A 25 -13.28 1.62 9.01
C LYS A 25 -12.64 2.78 8.26
N LYS A 26 -11.77 2.45 7.31
CA LYS A 26 -11.17 3.39 6.38
C LYS A 26 -11.98 3.38 5.09
N GLN A 27 -12.12 4.55 4.46
CA GLN A 27 -12.83 4.68 3.19
C GLN A 27 -11.82 4.83 2.05
N VAL A 28 -12.01 4.04 1.00
CA VAL A 28 -11.28 4.20 -0.26
C VAL A 28 -11.80 5.43 -0.99
N GLN A 29 -10.89 6.34 -1.34
CA GLN A 29 -11.13 7.49 -2.19
C GLN A 29 -10.48 7.24 -3.55
N LEU A 30 -11.16 7.64 -4.63
CA LEU A 30 -10.58 7.59 -5.97
C LEU A 30 -9.95 8.94 -6.29
N ALA A 31 -8.77 8.90 -6.90
CA ALA A 31 -8.03 10.06 -7.35
C ALA A 31 -7.28 9.71 -8.65
N ASP A 32 -6.81 10.72 -9.36
CA ASP A 32 -5.87 10.52 -10.46
C ASP A 32 -4.46 10.89 -10.01
N ILE A 33 -3.48 10.10 -10.45
CA ILE A 33 -2.07 10.34 -10.16
C ILE A 33 -1.26 10.41 -11.46
N GLU A 34 -0.39 11.41 -11.53
CA GLU A 34 0.55 11.58 -12.63
C GLU A 34 1.78 10.71 -12.40
N ILE A 35 2.09 9.86 -13.38
CA ILE A 35 3.28 9.03 -13.39
C ILE A 35 4.07 9.33 -14.66
N THR A 36 5.34 9.67 -14.48
CA THR A 36 6.30 9.70 -15.57
C THR A 36 7.05 8.38 -15.58
N LYS A 37 6.86 7.57 -16.63
CA LYS A 37 7.60 6.32 -16.80
C LYS A 37 9.02 6.61 -17.25
N GLU A 38 9.94 5.72 -16.95
CA GLU A 38 11.33 5.84 -17.42
C GLU A 38 11.36 5.84 -18.96
N GLY A 39 11.96 6.87 -19.54
CA GLY A 39 12.01 7.06 -20.99
C GLY A 39 10.82 7.82 -21.59
N GLU A 40 9.83 8.23 -20.81
CA GLU A 40 8.75 9.12 -21.24
C GLU A 40 9.04 10.58 -20.80
N GLU A 41 8.81 11.54 -21.70
CA GLU A 41 9.00 12.98 -21.40
C GLU A 41 7.77 13.62 -20.75
N ASN A 42 6.59 13.02 -20.93
CA ASN A 42 5.32 13.56 -20.46
C ASN A 42 4.70 12.64 -19.41
N PRO A 43 4.17 13.18 -18.30
CA PRO A 43 3.43 12.38 -17.33
C PRO A 43 2.14 11.84 -17.94
N THR A 44 1.78 10.62 -17.56
CA THR A 44 0.48 10.02 -17.86
C THR A 44 -0.35 9.93 -16.59
N LEU A 45 -1.63 10.29 -16.68
CA LEU A 45 -2.59 10.14 -15.58
C LEU A 45 -3.05 8.68 -15.46
N PHE A 46 -3.03 8.16 -14.25
CA PHE A 46 -3.56 6.85 -13.91
C PHE A 46 -4.54 6.95 -12.74
N PRO A 47 -5.60 6.12 -12.73
CA PRO A 47 -6.50 6.03 -11.59
C PRO A 47 -5.78 5.46 -10.37
N ALA A 48 -6.07 6.03 -9.21
CA ALA A 48 -5.52 5.66 -7.92
C ALA A 48 -6.63 5.48 -6.87
N ALA A 49 -6.55 4.40 -6.12
CA ALA A 49 -7.30 4.18 -4.90
C ALA A 49 -6.45 4.60 -3.70
N VAL A 50 -6.96 5.53 -2.90
CA VAL A 50 -6.23 6.18 -1.81
C VAL A 50 -7.03 6.07 -0.51
N TRP A 51 -6.35 5.79 0.59
CA TRP A 51 -6.93 5.87 1.93
C TRP A 51 -5.86 6.23 2.96
N GLU A 52 -6.32 6.72 4.11
CA GLU A 52 -5.45 7.27 5.14
C GLU A 52 -5.62 6.56 6.48
N ASP A 53 -4.51 6.43 7.19
CA ASP A 53 -4.38 6.06 8.59
C ASP A 53 -3.55 7.16 9.28
N PRO A 54 -3.61 7.35 10.62
CA PRO A 54 -3.06 8.56 11.27
C PRO A 54 -1.61 8.92 10.92
N ASN A 55 -0.78 7.94 10.54
CA ASN A 55 0.61 8.17 10.15
C ASN A 55 0.94 7.63 8.74
N SER A 56 -0.04 7.20 7.96
CA SER A 56 0.22 6.53 6.69
C SER A 56 -0.86 6.82 5.65
N THR A 57 -0.43 7.19 4.45
CA THR A 57 -1.30 7.33 3.28
C THR A 57 -0.99 6.18 2.33
N PHE A 58 -1.99 5.41 1.96
CA PHE A 58 -1.86 4.24 1.11
C PHE A 58 -2.37 4.56 -0.29
N ILE A 59 -1.67 4.07 -1.30
CA ILE A 59 -1.98 4.29 -2.70
C ILE A 59 -1.91 2.96 -3.46
N ILE A 60 -2.95 2.64 -4.22
CA ILE A 60 -2.93 1.62 -5.26
C ILE A 60 -3.25 2.30 -6.58
N ILE A 61 -2.36 2.16 -7.55
CA ILE A 61 -2.51 2.66 -8.91
C ILE A 61 -2.93 1.50 -9.81
N LYS A 62 -3.90 1.72 -10.69
CA LYS A 62 -4.23 0.80 -11.77
C LYS A 62 -3.56 1.27 -13.07
N LEU A 63 -2.58 0.50 -13.52
CA LEU A 63 -1.77 0.78 -14.72
C LEU A 63 -2.39 0.20 -15.99
N GLY A 64 -3.25 -0.81 -15.84
CA GLY A 64 -3.82 -1.64 -16.88
C GLY A 64 -4.89 -2.58 -16.31
N ASP A 65 -5.50 -3.38 -17.19
CA ASP A 65 -6.35 -4.47 -16.74
C ASP A 65 -5.50 -5.52 -16.03
N PHE A 66 -5.83 -5.84 -14.78
CA PHE A 66 -5.04 -6.74 -13.94
C PHE A 66 -3.57 -6.30 -13.84
N GLN A 67 -3.31 -5.00 -13.78
CA GLN A 67 -1.98 -4.45 -13.55
C GLN A 67 -2.07 -3.34 -12.52
N TYR A 68 -1.55 -3.62 -11.32
CA TYR A 68 -1.62 -2.72 -10.18
C TYR A 68 -0.24 -2.49 -9.59
N LYS A 69 -0.01 -1.25 -9.14
CA LYS A 69 1.17 -0.88 -8.36
C LYS A 69 0.73 -0.28 -7.04
N SER A 70 1.41 -0.63 -5.96
CA SER A 70 1.04 -0.14 -4.63
C SER A 70 2.25 0.38 -3.86
N PHE A 71 2.01 1.42 -3.08
CA PHE A 71 2.98 2.02 -2.17
C PHE A 71 2.24 2.80 -1.09
N PHE A 72 2.95 3.12 -0.02
CA PHE A 72 2.43 4.00 1.02
C PHE A 72 3.44 5.08 1.36
N TYR A 73 2.93 6.23 1.78
CA TYR A 73 3.71 7.23 2.47
C TYR A 73 3.58 7.01 3.97
N TYR A 74 4.68 7.11 4.70
CA TYR A 74 4.68 7.23 6.15
C TYR A 74 5.09 8.65 6.52
N LEU A 75 4.22 9.36 7.23
CA LEU A 75 4.31 10.83 7.37
C LEU A 75 4.34 11.51 5.99
N THR A 76 4.85 12.75 5.90
CA THR A 76 4.83 13.57 4.68
C THR A 76 6.00 13.34 3.74
N ASP A 77 7.09 12.67 4.15
CA ASP A 77 8.35 12.67 3.39
C ASP A 77 8.82 11.30 2.89
N LYS A 78 8.29 10.19 3.41
CA LYS A 78 8.85 8.87 3.12
C LYS A 78 7.88 7.97 2.39
N ARG A 79 8.19 7.74 1.11
CA ARG A 79 7.57 6.71 0.29
C ARG A 79 8.18 5.35 0.56
N PHE A 80 7.33 4.34 0.67
CA PHE A 80 7.69 2.93 0.77
C PHE A 80 6.91 2.14 -0.25
N ASP A 81 7.63 1.47 -1.16
CA ASP A 81 7.05 0.48 -2.05
C ASP A 81 6.98 -0.88 -1.36
N THR A 82 6.13 -1.76 -1.86
CA THR A 82 5.94 -3.12 -1.30
C THR A 82 7.06 -4.11 -1.65
N GLY A 83 8.06 -3.68 -2.43
CA GLY A 83 9.14 -4.51 -2.96
C GLY A 83 8.77 -5.34 -4.19
N GLN A 84 7.53 -5.23 -4.67
CA GLN A 84 7.04 -5.81 -5.91
C GLN A 84 6.62 -4.67 -6.84
N ASP A 85 7.12 -4.66 -8.07
CA ASP A 85 6.87 -3.56 -9.01
C ASP A 85 5.41 -3.52 -9.49
N GLU A 86 4.84 -4.69 -9.78
CA GLU A 86 3.49 -4.84 -10.32
C GLU A 86 2.82 -6.11 -9.81
N TYR A 87 1.51 -6.04 -9.65
CA TYR A 87 0.61 -7.12 -9.25
C TYR A 87 -0.45 -7.35 -10.30
N ASN A 88 -0.82 -8.61 -10.49
CA ASN A 88 -1.95 -9.00 -11.35
C ASN A 88 -3.25 -9.27 -10.58
N ASP A 89 -3.14 -9.47 -9.27
CA ASP A 89 -4.27 -9.68 -8.37
C ASP A 89 -4.39 -8.51 -7.39
N LEU A 90 -5.57 -7.88 -7.35
CA LEU A 90 -5.80 -6.69 -6.52
C LEU A 90 -5.89 -7.02 -5.03
N HIS A 91 -6.36 -8.23 -4.68
CA HIS A 91 -6.42 -8.67 -3.30
C HIS A 91 -5.00 -8.87 -2.75
N GLU A 92 -4.12 -9.55 -3.49
CA GLU A 92 -2.71 -9.70 -3.13
C GLU A 92 -2.01 -8.34 -3.08
N CYS A 93 -2.23 -7.47 -4.06
CA CYS A 93 -1.69 -6.11 -4.09
C CYS A 93 -2.03 -5.34 -2.80
N THR A 94 -3.30 -5.40 -2.37
CA THR A 94 -3.77 -4.72 -1.16
C THR A 94 -3.20 -5.38 0.10
N ASP A 95 -3.23 -6.71 0.20
CA ASP A 95 -2.73 -7.44 1.37
C ASP A 95 -1.23 -7.23 1.59
N LYS A 96 -0.42 -7.29 0.53
CA LYS A 96 1.02 -7.03 0.58
C LYS A 96 1.33 -5.60 0.99
N LEU A 97 0.57 -4.62 0.51
CA LEU A 97 0.70 -3.23 0.93
C LEU A 97 0.47 -3.06 2.44
N LEU A 98 -0.61 -3.66 2.96
CA LEU A 98 -0.94 -3.59 4.38
C LEU A 98 0.09 -4.31 5.26
N LYS A 99 0.61 -5.45 4.79
CA LYS A 99 1.69 -6.18 5.46
C LYS A 99 2.99 -5.40 5.48
N ALA A 100 3.40 -4.81 4.35
CA ALA A 100 4.61 -3.99 4.26
C ALA A 100 4.56 -2.81 5.24
N GLN A 101 3.41 -2.15 5.39
CA GLN A 101 3.25 -1.09 6.38
C GLN A 101 3.33 -1.60 7.82
N ALA A 102 2.70 -2.74 8.12
CA ALA A 102 2.78 -3.35 9.45
C ALA A 102 4.23 -3.73 9.82
N ASP A 103 4.96 -4.35 8.89
CA ASP A 103 6.37 -4.73 9.06
C ASP A 103 7.27 -3.50 9.25
N PHE A 104 7.00 -2.42 8.51
CA PHE A 104 7.69 -1.15 8.70
C PHE A 104 7.46 -0.57 10.10
N VAL A 105 6.21 -0.53 10.57
CA VAL A 105 5.88 -0.04 11.92
C VAL A 105 6.52 -0.91 13.00
N LEU A 106 6.50 -2.25 12.83
CA LEU A 106 7.17 -3.17 13.75
C LEU A 106 8.68 -2.96 13.79
N THR A 107 9.33 -2.77 12.63
CA THR A 107 10.77 -2.50 12.51
C THR A 107 11.15 -1.15 13.15
N LYS A 108 10.30 -0.12 13.00
CA LYS A 108 10.52 1.18 13.63
C LYS A 108 10.35 1.12 15.14
N ASN A 109 9.31 0.44 15.61
CA ASN A 109 9.09 0.24 17.05
C ASN A 109 10.23 -0.58 17.67
N THR A 110 10.74 -1.60 16.99
CA THR A 110 11.86 -2.42 17.49
C THR A 110 13.19 -1.69 17.53
N LYS A 111 13.42 -0.63 16.74
CA LYS A 111 14.61 0.24 16.92
C LYS A 111 14.60 1.00 18.25
N GLY A 112 13.45 1.15 18.91
CA GLY A 112 13.32 1.70 20.26
C GLY A 112 13.32 0.65 21.37
N LEU A 113 13.20 -0.64 21.04
CA LEU A 113 13.36 -1.73 22.00
C LEU A 113 14.82 -2.18 21.97
N ASN A 114 15.56 -1.91 23.04
CA ASN A 114 16.73 -2.72 23.40
C ASN A 114 16.24 -4.14 23.71
N VAL A 115 16.06 -4.96 22.67
CA VAL A 115 15.77 -6.38 22.82
C VAL A 115 17.05 -7.02 23.35
N GLN A 116 17.15 -7.14 24.68
CA GLN A 116 18.11 -8.06 25.29
C GLN A 116 17.67 -9.46 24.91
N ILE A 117 18.25 -9.97 23.82
CA ILE A 117 18.18 -11.37 23.47
C ILE A 117 18.89 -12.12 24.60
N HIS A 118 18.13 -12.61 25.58
CA HIS A 118 18.62 -13.66 26.46
C HIS A 118 18.88 -14.87 25.56
N LYS A 119 20.16 -15.09 25.21
CA LYS A 119 20.62 -16.38 24.72
C LYS A 119 20.29 -17.38 25.82
N GLY A 120 19.22 -18.15 25.61
CA GLY A 120 18.93 -19.30 26.45
C GLY A 120 20.18 -20.18 26.47
N THR A 121 20.78 -20.30 27.64
CA THR A 121 21.78 -21.31 27.97
C THR A 121 21.17 -22.67 27.65
N GLY A 122 21.77 -23.34 26.66
CA GLY A 122 21.52 -24.76 26.42
C GLY A 122 21.88 -25.55 27.68
N ILE A 123 20.96 -26.43 28.05
CA ILE A 123 21.21 -27.60 28.89
C ILE A 123 20.75 -28.79 28.08
#